data_AF-A0A7X4DQV4-F1
#
_entry.id   AF-A0A7X4DQV4-F1
#
_cell.length_a   1.000
_cell.length_b   1.000
_cell.length_c   1.000
_cell.angle_alpha   90.00
_cell.angle_beta   90.00
_cell.angle_gamma   90.00
#
_symmetry.space_group_name_H-M   'P 1'
#
loop_
_entity.id
_entity.type
_entity.pdbx_description
1 polymer ?
#
loop_
_entity_poly.entity_id
_entity_poly.type
_entity_poly.pdbx_seq_one_letter_code
_entity_poly.pdbx_strand_id
1 'polypeptide(L)' 'MNTGKSQNLKKVLDAVPSGYLVDAKWLTSHGIAYETFRDYVKRGWLERVHRGVFRRPAPGPWASSTIDWKVCLLSMQ' A
#
# COMPACT_ATOMS: atom_id res chain seq x y z
N MET A 1 0.98 -11.14 18.64
CA MET A 1 1.00 -9.74 19.13
C MET A 1 1.57 -8.80 18.06
N ASN A 2 0.79 -8.40 17.04
CA ASN A 2 1.24 -7.52 15.94
C ASN A 2 0.39 -6.25 15.76
N THR A 3 -0.54 -5.98 16.69
CA THR A 3 -1.55 -4.92 16.57
C THR A 3 -0.96 -3.52 16.37
N GLY A 4 0.19 -3.21 16.99
CA GLY A 4 0.86 -1.92 16.84
C GLY A 4 1.40 -1.65 15.44
N LYS A 5 1.93 -2.68 14.75
CA LYS A 5 2.43 -2.56 13.36
C LYS A 5 1.29 -2.30 12.38
N SER A 6 0.13 -2.89 12.63
CA SER A 6 -1.10 -2.69 11.87
C SER A 6 -1.62 -1.26 11.98
N GLN A 7 -1.59 -0.71 13.19
CA GLN A 7 -2.03 0.66 13.45
C GLN A 7 -1.12 1.69 12.78
N ASN A 8 0.20 1.45 12.75
CA ASN A 8 1.14 2.31 12.05
C ASN A 8 0.88 2.32 10.54
N LEU A 9 0.78 1.14 9.90
CA LEU A 9 0.45 1.06 8.48
C LEU A 9 -0.87 1.76 8.15
N LYS A 10 -1.92 1.56 8.97
CA LYS A 10 -3.22 2.19 8.72
C LYS A 10 -3.13 3.72 8.76
N LYS A 11 -2.38 4.30 9.70
CA LYS A 11 -2.17 5.76 9.76
C LYS A 11 -1.46 6.28 8.52
N VAL A 12 -0.44 5.57 8.07
CA VAL A 12 0.32 5.93 6.86
C VAL A 12 -0.58 5.85 5.63
N LEU A 13 -1.35 4.76 5.47
CA LEU A 13 -2.27 4.58 4.35
C LEU A 13 -3.47 5.54 4.37
N ASP A 14 -3.81 6.15 5.51
CA ASP A 14 -4.89 7.14 5.61
C ASP A 14 -4.57 8.41 4.79
N ALA A 15 -3.28 8.76 4.70
CA ALA A 15 -2.79 9.86 3.88
C ALA A 15 -2.81 9.56 2.36
N VAL A 16 -3.06 8.30 1.97
CA VAL A 16 -3.03 7.84 0.58
C VAL A 16 -4.43 7.51 0.12
N PRO A 17 -4.99 8.12 -0.93
CA PRO A 17 -6.32 7.78 -1.41
C PRO A 17 -6.45 6.29 -1.76
N SER A 18 -7.63 5.70 -1.54
CA SER A 18 -7.88 4.28 -1.83
C SER A 18 -7.55 3.95 -3.29
N GLY A 19 -6.83 2.86 -3.53
CA GLY A 19 -6.43 2.43 -4.88
C GLY A 19 -5.13 3.06 -5.41
N TYR A 20 -4.53 4.02 -4.70
CA TYR A 20 -3.26 4.63 -5.10
C TYR A 20 -2.08 3.71 -4.81
N LEU A 21 -0.97 3.97 -5.52
CA LEU A 21 0.27 3.24 -5.39
C LEU A 21 1.14 3.87 -4.30
N VAL A 22 1.85 3.03 -3.57
CA VAL A 22 2.87 3.40 -2.59
C VAL A 22 4.12 2.58 -2.88
N ASP A 23 5.26 3.23 -2.92
CA ASP A 23 6.53 2.53 -3.09
C ASP A 23 7.18 2.19 -1.73
N ALA A 24 8.12 1.25 -1.77
CA ALA A 24 8.85 0.78 -0.61
C ALA A 24 9.60 1.91 0.10
N LYS A 25 10.17 2.86 -0.64
CA LYS A 25 10.94 3.97 -0.08
C LYS A 25 10.00 4.91 0.69
N TRP A 26 8.84 5.23 0.13
CA TRP A 26 7.83 6.04 0.82
C TRP A 26 7.36 5.38 2.12
N LEU A 27 7.02 4.08 2.09
CA LEU A 27 6.63 3.33 3.29
C LEU A 27 7.75 3.29 4.34
N THR A 28 9.01 3.06 3.94
CA THR A 28 10.15 3.09 4.87
C THR A 28 10.41 4.47 5.44
N SER A 29 10.21 5.53 4.65
CA SER A 29 10.32 6.92 5.12
C SER A 29 9.28 7.26 6.19
N HIS A 30 8.15 6.57 6.19
CA HIS A 30 7.10 6.69 7.21
C HIS A 30 7.29 5.71 8.39
N GLY A 31 8.45 5.04 8.48
CA GLY A 31 8.80 4.17 9.61
C GLY A 31 8.28 2.74 9.50
N ILE A 32 7.80 2.31 8.33
CA ILE A 32 7.39 0.92 8.11
C ILE A 32 8.61 0.09 7.69
N ALA A 33 8.95 -0.93 8.48
CA ALA A 33 10.07 -1.81 8.17
C ALA A 33 9.80 -2.69 6.94
N TYR A 34 10.75 -2.75 6.00
CA TYR A 34 10.63 -3.51 4.75
C TYR A 34 10.26 -4.99 4.95
N GLU A 35 10.75 -5.59 6.03
CA GLU A 35 10.49 -6.96 6.46
C GLU A 35 8.98 -7.26 6.62
N THR A 36 8.21 -6.24 7.04
CA THR A 36 6.78 -6.35 7.32
C THR A 36 5.92 -6.31 6.06
N PHE A 37 6.45 -5.83 4.94
CA PHE A 37 5.68 -5.70 3.69
C PHE A 37 5.14 -7.04 3.22
N ARG A 38 5.92 -8.13 3.36
CA ARG A 38 5.45 -9.47 2.99
C ARG A 38 4.28 -9.94 3.87
N ASP A 39 4.29 -9.60 5.16
CA ASP A 39 3.21 -9.92 6.10
C ASP A 39 1.95 -9.11 5.75
N TYR A 40 2.10 -7.82 5.42
CA TYR A 40 0.98 -6.98 5.00
C TYR A 40 0.36 -7.41 3.68
N VAL A 41 1.17 -7.86 2.72
CA VAL A 41 0.66 -8.43 1.47
C VAL A 41 -0.11 -9.72 1.74
N LYS A 42 0.43 -10.62 2.58
CA LYS A 42 -0.28 -11.85 2.98
C LYS A 42 -1.60 -11.58 3.69
N ARG A 43 -1.67 -10.51 4.48
CA ARG A 43 -2.88 -10.08 5.20
C ARG A 43 -3.87 -9.29 4.34
N GLY A 44 -3.52 -8.98 3.08
CA GLY A 44 -4.35 -8.19 2.17
C GLY A 44 -4.46 -6.71 2.57
N TRP A 45 -3.48 -6.17 3.30
CA TRP A 45 -3.42 -4.73 3.61
C TRP A 45 -2.62 -3.93 2.57
N LEU A 46 -1.80 -4.64 1.80
CA LEU A 46 -1.09 -4.12 0.63
C LEU A 46 -1.27 -5.12 -0.49
N GLU A 47 -1.42 -4.64 -1.71
CA GLU A 47 -1.36 -5.47 -2.90
C GLU A 47 -0.01 -5.24 -3.57
N ARG A 48 0.73 -6.30 -3.88
CA ARG A 48 2.03 -6.14 -4.54
C ARG A 48 1.81 -6.00 -6.05
N VAL A 49 2.15 -4.82 -6.58
CA VAL A 49 2.05 -4.51 -8.01
C VAL A 49 3.35 -4.86 -8.73
N HIS A 50 4.48 -4.48 -8.15
CA HIS A 50 5.81 -4.77 -8.68
C HIS A 50 6.82 -4.96 -7.53
N ARG A 51 8.08 -5.25 -7.83
CA ARG A 51 9.15 -5.19 -6.82
C ARG A 51 9.24 -3.76 -6.28
N GLY A 52 9.01 -3.61 -4.98
CA GLY A 52 9.07 -2.33 -4.28
C GLY A 52 7.90 -1.39 -4.53
N VAL A 53 6.83 -1.85 -5.21
CA VAL A 53 5.63 -1.04 -5.47
C VAL A 53 4.41 -1.82 -5.01
N PHE A 54 3.59 -1.15 -4.21
CA PHE A 54 2.41 -1.70 -3.59
C PHE A 54 1.20 -0.81 -3.88
N ARG A 55 -0.01 -1.35 -3.75
CA ARG A 55 -1.27 -0.62 -3.86
C ARG A 55 -2.02 -0.71 -2.55
N ARG A 56 -2.68 0.38 -2.15
CA ARG A 56 -3.65 0.37 -1.06
C ARG A 56 -4.93 -0.34 -1.55
N PRO A 57 -5.36 -1.46 -0.94
CA PRO A 57 -6.58 -2.14 -1.33
C PRO A 57 -7.79 -1.21 -1.12
N ALA A 58 -8.64 -1.10 -2.15
CA ALA A 58 -9.84 -0.26 -2.12
C ALA A 58 -11.09 -1.14 -1.85
N PRO A 59 -11.97 -0.78 -0.90
CA PRO A 59 -13.24 -1.47 -0.71
C PRO A 59 -14.17 -1.14 -1.88
N GLY A 60 -14.27 -2.04 -2.86
CA GLY A 60 -15.15 -1.92 -4.02
C GLY A 60 -14.87 -2.99 -5.07
N PRO A 61 -15.76 -3.20 -6.06
CA PRO A 61 -15.63 -4.24 -7.09
C PRO A 61 -14.41 -4.04 -8.03
N TRP A 62 -13.59 -3.03 -7.79
CA TRP A 62 -12.34 -2.75 -8.51
C TRP A 62 -11.14 -3.50 -7.90
N ALA A 63 -11.41 -4.71 -7.40
CA ALA A 63 -10.42 -5.79 -7.29
C ALA A 63 -9.97 -6.30 -8.69
N SER A 64 -10.25 -5.54 -9.75
CA SER A 64 -9.70 -5.80 -11.06
C SER A 64 -8.21 -5.42 -11.02
N SER A 65 -7.36 -6.37 -11.41
CA SER A 65 -5.91 -6.23 -11.60
C SER A 65 -5.51 -5.17 -12.64
N THR A 66 -6.45 -4.34 -13.07
CA THR A 66 -6.26 -3.25 -14.03
C THR A 66 -5.89 -2.00 -13.25
N ILE A 67 -4.62 -1.63 -13.31
CA ILE A 67 -4.15 -0.35 -12.76
C ILE A 67 -4.55 0.73 -13.76
N ASP A 68 -5.41 1.66 -13.34
CA ASP A 68 -5.71 2.84 -14.13
C ASP A 68 -4.45 3.74 -14.18
N TRP A 69 -3.98 4.03 -15.39
CA TRP A 69 -2.75 4.79 -15.59
C TRP A 69 -2.84 6.23 -15.07
N LYS A 70 -4.05 6.81 -14.96
CA LYS A 70 -4.25 8.13 -14.35
C LYS A 70 -4.01 8.06 -12.84
N VAL A 71 -4.43 6.98 -12.18
CA VAL A 71 -4.13 6.75 -10.75
C VAL A 71 -2.63 6.57 -10.54
N CYS A 72 -1.94 5.91 -11.47
CA CYS A 72 -0.48 5.78 -11.44
C CYS A 72 0.21 7.16 -11.52
N LEU A 73 -0.20 8.00 -12.48
CA LEU A 73 0.35 9.36 -12.63
C LEU A 73 0.08 10.26 -11.42
N LEU A 74 -1.13 10.21 -10.85
CA LEU A 74 -1.49 11.00 -9.67
C LEU A 74 -0.75 10.55 -8.41
N SER A 75 -0.27 9.30 -8.37
CA SER A 75 0.53 8.79 -7.24
C SER A 75 2.00 9.22 -7.29
N MET A 76 2.47 9.80 -8.40
CA MET A 76 3.87 10.18 -8.62
C MET A 76 4.16 11.68 -8.45
N GLN A 77 3.14 12.51 -8.21
CA GLN A 77 3.32 13.93 -7.87
C GLN A 77 3.86 14.12 -6.46
#